data_AF-A0A6L5ETS3-F1
#
_entry.id   AF-A0A6L5ETS3-F1
#
_cell.length_a   1.000
_cell.length_b   1.000
_cell.length_c   1.000
_cell.angle_alpha   90.00
_cell.angle_beta   90.00
_cell.angle_gamma   90.00
#
_symmetry.space_group_name_H-M   'P 1'
#
loop_
_entity.id
_entity.type
_entity.pdbx_description
1 polymer ?
#
loop_
_entity_poly.entity_id
_entity_poly.type
_entity_poly.pdbx_seq_one_letter_code
_entity_poly.pdbx_strand_id
1 'polypeptide(L)' 'MSAERDELLRLVEELPDEQVPQALADVRRHLRPVRERPWPPAWFGSIEGDGTAVGARSEELLREGFGR' A
#
# COMPACT_ATOMS: atom_id res chain seq x y z
N MET A 1 11.94 -2.39 -9.50
CA MET A 1 11.48 -3.37 -8.50
C MET A 1 12.69 -4.18 -8.06
N SER A 2 12.68 -4.82 -6.88
CA SER A 2 13.80 -5.68 -6.48
C SER A 2 13.68 -7.05 -7.15
N ALA A 3 14.80 -7.75 -7.35
CA ALA A 3 14.82 -9.06 -7.99
C ALA A 3 13.91 -10.07 -7.26
N GLU A 4 13.85 -10.00 -5.93
CA GLU A 4 13.00 -10.85 -5.10
C GLU A 4 11.52 -10.57 -5.32
N ARG A 5 11.16 -9.31 -5.59
CA ARG A 5 9.77 -8.92 -5.86
C ARG A 5 9.32 -9.36 -7.23
N ASP A 6 10.22 -9.32 -8.21
CA ASP A 6 9.95 -9.78 -9.57
C ASP A 6 9.80 -11.31 -9.60
N GLU A 7 10.64 -12.04 -8.87
CA GLU A 7 10.52 -13.50 -8.73
C GLU A 7 9.20 -13.91 -8.03
N LEU A 8 8.78 -13.18 -6.99
CA LEU A 8 7.49 -13.45 -6.35
C LEU A 8 6.31 -13.30 -7.31
N LEU A 9 6.34 -12.30 -8.20
CA LEU A 9 5.29 -12.13 -9.21
C LEU A 9 5.24 -13.31 -10.18
N ARG A 10 6.41 -13.74 -10.69
CA ARG A 10 6.52 -14.90 -11.59
C ARG A 10 5.94 -16.16 -10.95
N LEU A 11 6.26 -16.41 -9.68
CA LEU A 11 5.75 -17.57 -8.95
C LEU A 11 4.23 -17.53 -8.75
N VAL A 12 3.64 -16.35 -8.57
CA VAL A 12 2.19 -16.18 -8.45
C VAL A 12 1.48 -16.45 -9.78
N GLU A 13 2.09 -16.07 -10.91
CA GLU A 13 1.53 -16.32 -12.25
C GLU A 13 1.53 -17.80 -12.63
N GLU A 14 2.50 -18.58 -12.13
CA GLU A 14 2.63 -20.02 -12.42
C GLU A 14 1.91 -20.92 -11.39
N LEU A 15 1.28 -20.34 -10.35
CA LEU A 15 0.71 -21.10 -9.25
C LEU A 15 -0.60 -21.81 -9.67
N PRO A 16 -0.74 -23.13 -9.42
CA PRO A 16 -2.01 -23.84 -9.65
C PRO A 16 -3.15 -23.28 -8.78
N ASP A 17 -4.35 -23.17 -9.36
CA ASP A 17 -5.53 -22.58 -8.72
C ASP A 17 -5.88 -23.25 -7.37
N GLU A 18 -5.65 -24.55 -7.23
CA GLU A 18 -5.92 -25.30 -6.01
C GLU A 18 -4.99 -24.89 -4.86
N GLN A 19 -3.81 -24.35 -5.17
CA GLN A 19 -2.81 -23.90 -4.20
C GLN A 19 -2.93 -22.40 -3.86
N VAL A 20 -3.66 -21.63 -4.68
CA VAL A 20 -3.90 -20.19 -4.46
C VAL A 20 -4.46 -19.89 -3.06
N PRO A 21 -5.44 -20.63 -2.51
CA PRO A 21 -5.97 -20.33 -1.17
C PRO A 21 -4.91 -20.41 -0.06
N GLN A 22 -4.02 -21.41 -0.13
CA GLN A 22 -2.96 -21.60 0.86
C GLN A 22 -1.88 -20.53 0.71
N ALA A 23 -1.40 -20.27 -0.50
CA ALA A 23 -0.40 -19.23 -0.76
C ALA A 23 -0.91 -17.84 -0.34
N LEU A 24 -2.18 -17.53 -0.58
CA LEU A 24 -2.81 -16.30 -0.09
C LEU A 24 -2.82 -16.22 1.43
N ALA A 25 -3.10 -17.32 2.14
CA ALA A 25 -3.09 -17.35 3.60
C ALA A 25 -1.69 -17.04 4.15
N ASP A 26 -0.66 -17.63 3.56
CA ASP A 26 0.74 -17.46 3.96
C ASP A 26 1.23 -16.03 3.70
N VAL A 27 0.98 -15.48 2.51
CA VAL A 27 1.32 -14.07 2.20
C VAL A 27 0.56 -13.12 3.12
N ARG A 28 -0.73 -13.36 3.39
CA ARG A 28 -1.51 -12.53 4.33
C ARG A 28 -0.95 -12.56 5.75
N ARG A 29 -0.34 -13.67 6.19
CA ARG A 29 0.33 -13.76 7.49
C ARG A 29 1.52 -12.80 7.58
N HIS A 30 2.29 -12.64 6.50
CA HIS A 30 3.37 -11.64 6.43
C HIS A 30 2.86 -10.19 6.39
N LEU A 31 1.61 -9.98 5.99
CA LEU A 31 0.97 -8.65 5.97
C LEU A 31 0.23 -8.29 7.26
N ARG A 32 -0.07 -9.25 8.15
CA ARG A 32 -0.70 -8.96 9.45
C ARG A 32 0.06 -7.93 10.30
N PRO A 33 1.40 -7.97 10.41
CA PRO A 33 2.16 -6.95 11.12
C PRO A 33 1.96 -5.52 10.59
N VAL A 34 1.67 -5.37 9.29
CA VAL A 34 1.38 -4.07 8.66
C VAL A 34 -0.04 -3.60 9.00
N ARG A 35 -1.00 -4.51 9.14
CA ARG A 35 -2.40 -4.20 9.49
C ARG A 35 -2.64 -3.84 10.95
N GLU A 36 -1.74 -4.22 11.86
CA GLU A 36 -1.77 -3.77 13.26
C GLU A 36 -1.47 -2.26 13.40
N ARG A 37 -0.88 -1.65 12.36
CA ARG A 37 -0.93 -0.20 12.16
C ARG A 37 -2.13 0.11 11.27
N PRO A 38 -3.25 0.62 11.82
CA PRO A 38 -4.40 0.95 11.00
C PRO A 38 -3.98 1.92 9.90
N TRP A 39 -4.31 1.58 8.66
CA TRP A 39 -4.35 2.51 7.56
C TRP A 39 -5.81 2.85 7.26
N PRO A 40 -6.18 4.13 7.17
CA PRO A 40 -5.28 5.25 7.37
C PRO A 40 -4.89 5.42 8.86
N PRO A 41 -3.69 5.95 9.17
CA PRO A 41 -3.26 6.21 10.54
C PRO A 41 -4.25 7.12 11.27
N ALA A 42 -4.30 7.06 12.61
CA ALA A 42 -5.24 7.88 13.38
C ALA A 42 -5.10 9.40 13.16
N TRP A 43 -3.93 9.87 12.72
CA TRP A 43 -3.67 11.27 12.37
C TRP A 43 -4.09 11.62 10.94
N PHE A 44 -4.43 10.65 10.10
CA PHE A 44 -4.85 10.90 8.72
C PHE A 44 -6.17 11.64 8.70
N GLY A 45 -6.19 12.84 8.13
CA GLY A 45 -7.35 13.74 8.17
C GLY A 45 -7.53 14.50 9.49
N SER A 46 -6.58 14.41 10.44
CA SER A 46 -6.62 15.21 11.69
C SER A 46 -6.22 16.67 11.52
N ILE A 47 -5.82 17.08 10.32
CA ILE A 47 -5.48 18.47 10.01
C ILE A 47 -6.78 19.26 9.88
N GLU A 48 -6.94 20.29 10.70
CA GLU A 48 -8.03 21.25 10.58
C GLU A 48 -7.95 21.97 9.22
N GLY A 49 -9.04 21.91 8.46
CA GLY A 49 -9.18 22.51 7.14
C GLY A 49 -10.58 22.25 6.58
N ASP A 50 -10.95 22.91 5.50
CA ASP A 50 -12.27 22.75 4.85
C ASP A 50 -12.47 21.39 4.14
N GLY A 51 -11.56 20.43 4.36
CA GLY A 51 -11.58 19.09 3.78
C GLY A 51 -11.29 19.02 2.28
N THR A 52 -11.13 20.16 1.59
CA THR A 52 -11.03 20.23 0.12
C THR A 52 -9.82 21.03 -0.37
N ALA A 53 -9.28 21.95 0.43
CA ALA A 53 -8.21 22.86 0.04
C ALA A 53 -6.93 22.14 -0.44
N VAL A 54 -6.56 21.03 0.20
CA VAL A 54 -5.40 20.21 -0.20
C VAL A 54 -5.67 19.46 -1.51
N GLY A 55 -6.89 18.93 -1.68
CA GLY A 55 -7.30 18.26 -2.91
C GLY A 55 -7.38 19.22 -4.10
N ALA A 56 -7.90 20.44 -3.87
CA ALA A 56 -8.03 21.49 -4.87
C ALA A 56 -6.68 22.06 -5.35
N ARG A 57 -5.64 21.98 -4.50
CA ARG A 57 -4.29 22.47 -4.80
C ARG A 57 -3.27 21.35 -4.99
N SER A 58 -3.72 20.11 -5.21
CA SER A 58 -2.85 18.93 -5.31
C SER A 58 -1.73 19.12 -6.33
N GLU A 59 -2.04 19.58 -7.54
CA GLU A 59 -1.08 19.84 -8.63
C GLU A 59 -0.02 20.89 -8.25
N GLU A 60 -0.40 21.89 -7.47
CA GLU A 60 0.51 22.94 -7.00
C GLU A 60 1.43 22.40 -5.89
N LEU A 61 0.86 21.70 -4.92
CA LEU A 61 1.57 21.12 -3.78
C LEU A 61 2.52 20.00 -4.21
N LEU A 62 2.15 19.22 -5.22
CA LEU A 62 2.96 18.11 -5.74
C LEU A 62 4.11 18.59 -6.64
N ARG A 63 4.06 19.83 -7.12
CA ARG A 63 5.12 20.41 -7.98
C ARG A 63 6.47 20.49 -7.27
N GLU A 64 6.46 20.62 -5.94
CA GLU A 64 7.68 20.69 -5.12
C GLU A 64 8.25 19.29 -4.80
N GLY A 65 7.54 18.20 -5.14
CA GLY A 65 7.93 16.82 -4.83
C GLY A 65 7.66 16.41 -3.38
N PHE A 66 7.79 15.11 -3.08
CA PHE A 66 7.60 14.59 -1.71
C PHE A 66 8.90 14.64 -0.92
N GLY A 67 8.97 15.50 0.10
CA GLY A 67 10.01 15.50 1.13
C GLY A 67 11.40 15.91 0.63
N ARG A 68 11.90 17.04 1.13
CA ARG A 68 13.35 17.28 1.20
C ARG A 68 13.91 16.65 2.48
#